data_AF-A0A412LMF4-F1
#
_entry.id   AF-A0A412LMF4-F1
#
_cell.length_a   1.000
_cell.length_b   1.000
_cell.length_c   1.000
_cell.angle_alpha   90.00
_cell.angle_beta   90.00
_cell.angle_gamma   90.00
#
_symmetry.space_group_name_H-M   'P 1'
#
loop_
_entity.id
_entity.type
_entity.pdbx_description
1 polymer ?
#
loop_
_entity_poly.entity_id
_entity_poly.type
_entity_poly.pdbx_seq_one_letter_code
_entity_poly.pdbx_strand_id
1 'polypeptide(L)'
;MSHKENQENAELSIYEQSLEVARAKGGEARRNVARLSGDIRLFDRPDILITAEDGKRIVGIEHFRVDHHIGRGKKVESKSARFSSDAERFRRRHEDAARRGALEGEAYRGFGDLISRAIREQSSACVDEIRASLDAGLFGKNGRGHAFKLDAYRENITQIDANADIRLGFLIEIHTDLRQWFLNDGFKETRVSPGQFPISCEAYELLKKASAHVDWILLAFCPLYGDEVRDAAIIRCYNGMFETSAARQGIIQTPYLGLGKETPFGKQDRQGEVEFGAGNDSVDYLVENTSELMDPFELFNNAICGAAEALNLARKAKPFAATTPVQLTYDSVKDILKHKRSRVEPSDVLEILLKMDPSERNLRTEQWGKRWSIGNA
;
A
#
# COMPACT_ATOMS: atom_id res chain seq x y z
N MET A 1 -17.41 -16.68 19.66
CA MET A 1 -17.64 -15.34 19.10
C MET A 1 -18.33 -15.48 17.77
N SER A 2 -19.35 -14.67 17.54
CA SER A 2 -20.04 -14.61 16.25
C SER A 2 -19.15 -13.96 15.19
N HIS A 3 -19.45 -14.18 13.90
CA HIS A 3 -18.71 -13.53 12.80
C HIS A 3 -18.78 -12.00 12.90
N LYS A 4 -19.91 -11.45 13.36
CA LYS A 4 -20.12 -10.00 13.51
C LYS A 4 -19.24 -9.41 14.60
N GLU A 5 -19.21 -10.02 15.79
CA GLU A 5 -18.36 -9.58 16.90
C GLU A 5 -16.87 -9.58 16.52
N ASN A 6 -16.40 -10.58 15.77
CA ASN A 6 -15.02 -10.64 15.32
C ASN A 6 -14.67 -9.49 14.36
N GLN A 7 -15.61 -9.14 13.47
CA GLN A 7 -15.43 -8.05 12.52
C GLN A 7 -15.39 -6.70 13.26
N GLU A 8 -16.35 -6.43 14.13
CA GLU A 8 -16.42 -5.19 14.90
C GLU A 8 -15.16 -4.99 15.78
N ASN A 9 -14.67 -6.07 16.41
CA ASN A 9 -13.42 -6.03 17.17
C ASN A 9 -12.19 -5.74 16.30
N ALA A 10 -12.15 -6.26 15.06
CA ALA A 10 -11.07 -5.98 14.13
C ALA A 10 -11.10 -4.51 13.67
N GLU A 11 -12.27 -3.98 13.35
CA GLU A 11 -12.48 -2.58 12.95
C GLU A 11 -12.04 -1.62 14.07
N LEU A 12 -12.45 -1.88 15.32
CA LEU A 12 -12.02 -1.11 16.47
C LEU A 12 -10.51 -1.21 16.70
N SER A 13 -9.92 -2.40 16.53
CA SER A 13 -8.48 -2.60 16.67
C SER A 13 -7.69 -1.76 15.66
N ILE A 14 -8.09 -1.74 14.38
CA ILE A 14 -7.44 -0.91 13.35
C ILE A 14 -7.55 0.57 13.71
N TYR A 15 -8.72 1.02 14.19
CA TYR A 15 -8.90 2.39 14.63
C TYR A 15 -7.95 2.76 15.78
N GLU A 16 -7.90 1.95 16.83
CA GLU A 16 -7.05 2.19 18.01
C GLU A 16 -5.55 2.19 17.66
N GLN A 17 -5.10 1.20 16.88
CA GLN A 17 -3.72 1.15 16.38
C GLN A 17 -3.38 2.39 15.54
N SER A 18 -4.31 2.85 14.69
CA SER A 18 -4.12 4.07 13.89
C SER A 18 -3.95 5.31 14.77
N LEU A 19 -4.72 5.43 15.85
CA LEU A 19 -4.57 6.52 16.81
C LEU A 19 -3.22 6.47 17.52
N GLU A 20 -2.78 5.28 17.94
CA GLU A 20 -1.49 5.08 18.62
C GLU A 20 -0.31 5.49 17.73
N VAL A 21 -0.27 4.93 16.52
CA VAL A 21 0.79 5.21 15.53
C VAL A 21 0.81 6.69 15.13
N ALA A 22 -0.36 7.28 14.85
CA ALA A 22 -0.45 8.70 14.53
C ALA A 22 -0.05 9.60 15.71
N ARG A 23 -0.37 9.21 16.95
CA ARG A 23 0.02 9.96 18.16
C ARG A 23 1.53 9.97 18.34
N ALA A 24 2.20 8.84 18.09
CA ALA A 24 3.65 8.70 18.20
C ALA A 24 4.42 9.62 17.23
N LYS A 25 3.87 9.92 16.04
CA LYS A 25 4.46 10.86 15.08
C LYS A 25 4.58 12.30 15.59
N GLY A 26 3.78 12.70 16.58
CA GLY A 26 3.75 14.07 17.07
C GLY A 26 3.12 15.06 16.07
N GLY A 27 3.49 16.35 16.18
CA GLY A 27 3.09 17.38 15.21
C GLY A 27 1.57 17.50 14.98
N GLU A 28 1.17 17.57 13.70
CA GLU A 28 -0.24 17.65 13.30
C GLU A 28 -1.00 16.35 13.60
N ALA A 29 -0.36 15.19 13.44
CA ALA A 29 -0.98 13.89 13.69
C ALA A 29 -1.46 13.77 15.15
N ARG A 30 -0.59 14.06 16.12
CA ARG A 30 -0.96 14.07 17.56
C ARG A 30 -2.08 15.05 17.86
N ARG A 31 -2.08 16.24 17.26
CA ARG A 31 -3.16 17.23 17.45
C ARG A 31 -4.49 16.73 16.90
N ASN A 32 -4.48 15.99 15.80
CA ASN A 32 -5.68 15.42 15.20
C ASN A 32 -6.20 14.21 15.97
N VAL A 33 -5.32 13.35 16.51
CA VAL A 33 -5.72 12.32 17.49
C VAL A 33 -6.46 12.96 18.67
N ALA A 34 -5.91 14.04 19.24
CA ALA A 34 -6.54 14.75 20.37
C ALA A 34 -7.88 15.42 20.01
N ARG A 35 -8.19 15.62 18.73
CA ARG A 35 -9.51 16.14 18.28
C ARG A 35 -10.54 15.04 18.10
N LEU A 36 -10.09 13.80 18.00
CA LEU A 36 -10.91 12.59 17.93
C LEU A 36 -10.95 11.85 19.28
N SER A 37 -10.59 12.52 20.38
CA SER A 37 -10.75 11.95 21.73
C SER A 37 -12.18 12.06 22.21
N GLY A 38 -12.61 11.05 22.97
CA GLY A 38 -13.96 10.95 23.47
C GLY A 38 -14.31 9.52 23.85
N ASP A 39 -15.59 9.30 24.13
CA ASP A 39 -16.15 7.96 24.34
C ASP A 39 -16.34 7.27 22.98
N ILE A 40 -15.64 6.15 22.78
CA ILE A 40 -15.62 5.38 21.53
C ILE A 40 -16.52 4.17 21.69
N ARG A 41 -17.44 3.99 20.74
CA ARG A 41 -18.32 2.81 20.69
C ARG A 41 -18.52 2.32 19.27
N LEU A 42 -18.69 1.02 19.13
CA LEU A 42 -19.12 0.37 17.91
C LEU A 42 -20.58 0.72 17.60
N PHE A 43 -20.90 0.81 16.32
CA PHE A 43 -22.23 1.14 15.85
C PHE A 43 -22.49 0.47 14.50
N ASP A 44 -23.76 0.30 14.14
CA ASP A 44 -24.10 -0.51 12.95
C ASP A 44 -23.76 0.25 11.66
N ARG A 45 -24.06 1.56 11.60
CA ARG A 45 -23.78 2.47 10.48
C ARG A 45 -23.79 3.95 10.91
N PRO A 46 -22.65 4.66 10.94
CA PRO A 46 -21.31 4.20 10.57
C PRO A 46 -20.72 3.26 11.63
N ASP A 47 -19.63 2.56 11.31
CA ASP A 47 -19.07 1.47 12.14
C ASP A 47 -18.60 1.92 13.53
N ILE A 48 -18.09 3.15 13.66
CA ILE A 48 -17.57 3.69 14.92
C ILE A 48 -18.20 5.06 15.21
N LEU A 49 -18.63 5.27 16.46
CA LEU A 49 -19.03 6.58 16.97
C LEU A 49 -18.09 7.06 18.06
N ILE A 50 -17.75 8.34 18.00
CA ILE A 50 -16.94 9.03 19.00
C ILE A 50 -17.76 10.18 19.55
N THR A 51 -18.15 10.10 20.82
CA THR A 51 -18.80 11.21 21.52
C THR A 51 -17.73 12.05 22.20
N ALA A 52 -17.58 13.30 21.77
CA ALA A 52 -16.61 14.21 22.37
C ALA A 52 -16.89 14.41 23.87
N GLU A 53 -15.86 14.75 24.66
CA GLU A 53 -15.98 14.92 26.12
C GLU A 53 -17.03 15.96 26.54
N ASP A 54 -17.30 16.96 25.69
CA ASP A 54 -18.33 17.97 25.93
C ASP A 54 -19.77 17.46 25.69
N GLY A 55 -19.92 16.24 25.17
CA GLY A 55 -21.17 15.59 24.83
C GLY A 55 -21.92 16.21 23.64
N LYS A 56 -21.40 17.28 23.03
CA LYS A 56 -22.12 18.06 22.01
C LYS A 56 -21.75 17.65 20.59
N ARG A 57 -20.58 17.07 20.39
CA ARG A 57 -20.12 16.60 19.08
C ARG A 57 -20.10 15.08 19.04
N ILE A 58 -20.65 14.53 17.97
CA ILE A 58 -20.53 13.11 17.64
C ILE A 58 -19.79 13.00 16.31
N VAL A 59 -18.73 12.20 16.28
CA VAL A 59 -18.00 11.86 15.06
C VAL A 59 -18.34 10.43 14.67
N GLY A 60 -18.95 10.25 13.50
CA GLY A 60 -19.15 8.94 12.90
C GLY A 60 -18.02 8.59 11.93
N ILE A 61 -17.40 7.43 12.11
CA ILE A 61 -16.31 6.93 11.28
C ILE A 61 -16.76 5.62 10.63
N GLU A 62 -16.79 5.61 9.30
CA GLU A 62 -17.03 4.40 8.50
C GLU A 62 -15.67 3.77 8.13
N HIS A 63 -15.50 2.50 8.42
CA HIS A 63 -14.33 1.70 8.05
C HIS A 63 -14.54 1.03 6.69
N PHE A 64 -13.47 1.01 5.89
CA PHE A 64 -13.39 0.08 4.77
C PHE A 64 -11.93 -0.21 4.38
N ARG A 65 -11.76 -1.37 3.75
CA ARG A 65 -10.46 -1.88 3.31
C ARG A 65 -10.17 -1.53 1.85
N VAL A 66 -8.91 -1.22 1.57
CA VAL A 66 -8.33 -0.96 0.25
C VAL A 66 -7.16 -1.90 0.06
N ASP A 67 -7.23 -2.75 -0.96
CA ASP A 67 -6.20 -3.76 -1.22
C ASP A 67 -5.42 -3.47 -2.49
N HIS A 68 -4.11 -3.74 -2.45
CA HIS A 68 -3.26 -3.76 -3.64
C HIS A 68 -3.56 -4.97 -4.54
N HIS A 69 -3.95 -6.12 -3.97
CA HIS A 69 -4.22 -7.33 -4.76
C HIS A 69 -5.73 -7.51 -4.91
N ILE A 70 -6.28 -7.16 -6.08
CA ILE A 70 -7.73 -7.25 -6.31
C ILE A 70 -8.12 -8.19 -7.45
N GLY A 71 -9.29 -8.82 -7.31
CA GLY A 71 -10.01 -9.47 -8.40
C GLY A 71 -10.89 -8.45 -9.13
N ARG A 72 -10.76 -8.38 -10.46
CA ARG A 72 -11.56 -7.48 -11.32
C ARG A 72 -12.78 -8.22 -11.91
N GLY A 73 -13.61 -8.79 -11.06
CA GLY A 73 -14.87 -9.45 -11.44
C GLY A 73 -16.04 -8.49 -11.58
N LYS A 74 -17.28 -8.97 -11.34
CA LYS A 74 -18.47 -8.09 -11.23
C LYS A 74 -18.37 -7.09 -10.07
N LYS A 75 -17.51 -7.38 -9.08
CA LYS A 75 -17.14 -6.53 -7.95
C LYS A 75 -15.62 -6.60 -7.79
N VAL A 76 -15.07 -5.55 -7.19
CA VAL A 76 -13.69 -5.57 -6.68
C VAL A 76 -13.67 -6.46 -5.46
N GLU A 77 -12.86 -7.52 -5.49
CA GLU A 77 -12.72 -8.49 -4.40
C GLU A 77 -11.27 -8.51 -3.92
N SER A 78 -11.07 -8.56 -2.61
CA SER A 78 -9.75 -8.65 -1.99
C SER A 78 -9.14 -10.04 -2.18
N LYS A 79 -8.08 -10.15 -3.00
CA LYS A 79 -7.34 -11.42 -3.14
C LYS A 79 -6.48 -11.70 -1.91
N SER A 80 -5.88 -10.65 -1.33
CA SER A 80 -5.09 -10.70 -0.09
C SER A 80 -5.90 -11.21 1.09
N ALA A 81 -7.10 -10.67 1.34
CA ALA A 81 -7.94 -11.15 2.46
C ALA A 81 -8.38 -12.61 2.26
N ARG A 82 -8.72 -12.98 1.02
CA ARG A 82 -9.05 -14.38 0.68
C ARG A 82 -7.84 -15.29 0.89
N PHE A 83 -6.65 -14.89 0.44
CA PHE A 83 -5.41 -15.62 0.65
C PHE A 83 -5.13 -15.83 2.15
N SER A 84 -5.22 -14.77 2.96
CA SER A 84 -5.03 -14.86 4.42
C SER A 84 -6.03 -15.84 5.07
N SER A 85 -7.30 -15.81 4.65
CA SER A 85 -8.32 -16.74 5.15
C SER A 85 -8.01 -18.20 4.78
N ASP A 86 -7.60 -18.44 3.53
CA ASP A 86 -7.22 -19.77 3.04
C ASP A 86 -5.95 -20.28 3.74
N ALA A 87 -4.96 -19.42 3.93
CA ALA A 87 -3.71 -19.74 4.64
C ALA A 87 -3.94 -20.03 6.13
N GLU A 88 -4.80 -19.27 6.81
CA GLU A 88 -5.15 -19.53 8.22
C GLU A 88 -5.93 -20.85 8.37
N ARG A 89 -6.83 -21.15 7.43
CA ARG A 89 -7.52 -22.45 7.40
C ARG A 89 -6.53 -23.59 7.20
N PHE A 90 -5.57 -23.42 6.29
CA PHE A 90 -4.50 -24.37 6.06
C PHE A 90 -3.66 -24.57 7.33
N ARG A 91 -3.22 -23.48 7.98
CA ARG A 91 -2.48 -23.52 9.25
C ARG A 91 -3.23 -24.32 10.31
N ARG A 92 -4.51 -24.01 10.56
CA ARG A 92 -5.32 -24.71 11.57
C ARG A 92 -5.49 -26.20 11.27
N ARG A 93 -5.64 -26.57 9.99
CA ARG A 93 -5.76 -27.98 9.57
C ARG A 93 -4.50 -28.78 9.88
N HIS A 94 -3.32 -28.16 9.81
CA HIS A 94 -2.02 -28.84 9.95
C HIS A 94 -1.28 -28.55 11.28
N GLU A 95 -1.80 -27.67 12.13
CA GLU A 95 -1.15 -27.21 13.38
C GLU A 95 -0.80 -28.36 14.32
N ASP A 96 -1.74 -29.27 14.56
CA ASP A 96 -1.53 -30.40 15.47
C ASP A 96 -0.49 -31.40 14.94
N ALA A 97 -0.47 -31.64 13.62
CA ALA A 97 0.53 -32.48 12.98
C ALA A 97 1.92 -31.83 13.01
N ALA A 98 2.00 -30.52 12.75
CA ALA A 98 3.23 -29.74 12.86
C ALA A 98 3.83 -29.81 14.28
N ARG A 99 3.01 -29.62 15.32
CA ARG A 99 3.46 -29.69 16.72
C ARG A 99 4.02 -31.05 17.13
N ARG A 100 3.57 -32.13 16.49
CA ARG A 100 4.07 -33.50 16.72
C ARG A 100 5.24 -33.87 15.82
N GLY A 101 5.69 -32.98 14.93
CA GLY A 101 6.70 -33.33 13.92
C GLY A 101 6.23 -34.39 12.92
N ALA A 102 4.92 -34.45 12.68
CA ALA A 102 4.26 -35.51 11.89
C ALA A 102 3.56 -34.93 10.65
N LEU A 103 4.19 -33.94 9.99
CA LEU A 103 3.66 -33.41 8.73
C LEU A 103 3.88 -34.41 7.60
N GLU A 104 2.83 -34.63 6.81
CA GLU A 104 2.86 -35.52 5.66
C GLU A 104 3.14 -34.75 4.36
N GLY A 105 3.46 -35.48 3.28
CA GLY A 105 3.72 -34.91 1.95
C GLY A 105 2.63 -33.98 1.43
N GLU A 106 1.35 -34.21 1.76
CA GLU A 106 0.24 -33.32 1.40
C GLU A 106 0.40 -31.92 2.01
N ALA A 107 0.89 -31.83 3.25
CA ALA A 107 1.07 -30.55 3.93
C ALA A 107 2.20 -29.75 3.28
N TYR A 108 3.32 -30.39 2.93
CA TYR A 108 4.39 -29.71 2.21
C TYR A 108 3.92 -29.24 0.83
N ARG A 109 3.25 -30.10 0.06
CA ARG A 109 2.68 -29.71 -1.24
C ARG A 109 1.70 -28.53 -1.11
N GLY A 110 0.76 -28.60 -0.17
CA GLY A 110 -0.24 -27.56 0.03
C GLY A 110 0.36 -26.22 0.48
N PHE A 111 1.44 -26.25 1.28
CA PHE A 111 2.17 -25.02 1.61
C PHE A 111 2.90 -24.46 0.38
N GLY A 112 3.52 -25.34 -0.41
CA GLY A 112 4.09 -24.99 -1.70
C GLY A 112 3.08 -24.31 -2.64
N ASP A 113 1.86 -24.84 -2.73
CA ASP A 113 0.77 -24.25 -3.52
C ASP A 113 0.37 -22.86 -3.02
N LEU A 114 0.40 -22.62 -1.71
CA LEU A 114 0.18 -21.28 -1.14
C LEU A 114 1.31 -20.32 -1.53
N ILE A 115 2.57 -20.76 -1.52
CA ILE A 115 3.72 -19.95 -1.98
C ILE A 115 3.55 -19.58 -3.46
N SER A 116 3.26 -20.58 -4.31
CA SER A 116 3.07 -20.36 -5.75
C SER A 116 1.92 -19.40 -6.05
N ARG A 117 0.81 -19.53 -5.32
CA ARG A 117 -0.31 -18.58 -5.41
C ARG A 117 0.09 -17.18 -4.97
N ALA A 118 0.84 -17.03 -3.88
CA ALA A 118 1.29 -15.72 -3.41
C ALA A 118 2.22 -15.03 -4.42
N ILE A 119 3.16 -15.77 -5.01
CA ILE A 119 4.02 -15.29 -6.10
C ILE A 119 3.18 -14.83 -7.29
N ARG A 120 2.20 -15.65 -7.71
CA ARG A 120 1.30 -15.30 -8.82
C ARG A 120 0.53 -14.01 -8.58
N GLU A 121 -0.07 -13.89 -7.39
CA GLU A 121 -0.85 -12.71 -7.02
C GLU A 121 0.04 -11.47 -6.98
N GLN A 122 1.26 -11.57 -6.46
CA GLN A 122 2.24 -10.48 -6.45
C GLN A 122 2.68 -10.08 -7.87
N SER A 123 3.06 -11.03 -8.71
CA SER A 123 3.51 -10.77 -10.09
C SER A 123 2.42 -10.20 -10.99
N SER A 124 1.16 -10.48 -10.66
CA SER A 124 -0.03 -10.03 -11.40
C SER A 124 -0.68 -8.77 -10.83
N ALA A 125 -0.11 -8.17 -9.79
CA ALA A 125 -0.60 -6.92 -9.20
C ALA A 125 0.10 -5.70 -9.82
N CYS A 126 -0.56 -4.55 -9.76
CA CYS A 126 0.00 -3.26 -10.15
C CYS A 126 -0.49 -2.15 -9.21
N VAL A 127 0.24 -1.03 -9.16
CA VAL A 127 -0.08 0.08 -8.24
C VAL A 127 -1.49 0.64 -8.47
N ASP A 128 -1.97 0.64 -9.72
CA ASP A 128 -3.32 1.11 -10.07
C ASP A 128 -4.43 0.27 -9.42
N GLU A 129 -4.16 -0.95 -8.98
CA GLU A 129 -5.11 -1.75 -8.21
C GLU A 129 -5.49 -1.09 -6.89
N ILE A 130 -4.54 -0.41 -6.23
CA ILE A 130 -4.81 0.37 -5.00
C ILE A 130 -5.78 1.51 -5.31
N ARG A 131 -5.55 2.25 -6.40
CA ARG A 131 -6.45 3.32 -6.87
C ARG A 131 -7.84 2.75 -7.17
N ALA A 132 -7.92 1.65 -7.91
CA ALA A 132 -9.18 1.02 -8.27
C ALA A 132 -9.96 0.52 -7.04
N SER A 133 -9.27 -0.05 -6.05
CA SER A 133 -9.87 -0.47 -4.78
C SER A 133 -10.36 0.73 -3.97
N LEU A 134 -9.58 1.80 -3.89
CA LEU A 134 -9.93 3.04 -3.21
C LEU A 134 -11.15 3.71 -3.85
N ASP A 135 -11.18 3.82 -5.18
CA ASP A 135 -12.31 4.38 -5.93
C ASP A 135 -13.57 3.52 -5.73
N ALA A 136 -13.44 2.19 -5.74
CA ALA A 136 -14.55 1.29 -5.48
C ALA A 136 -15.14 1.48 -4.06
N GLY A 137 -14.28 1.63 -3.05
CA GLY A 137 -14.69 1.92 -1.67
C GLY A 137 -15.36 3.29 -1.53
N LEU A 138 -14.72 4.35 -2.05
CA LEU A 138 -15.22 5.71 -1.90
C LEU A 138 -16.46 5.99 -2.76
N PHE A 139 -16.36 5.73 -4.08
CA PHE A 139 -17.30 6.19 -5.10
C PHE A 139 -17.88 5.07 -5.95
N GLY A 140 -17.69 3.80 -5.58
CA GLY A 140 -18.02 2.64 -6.39
C GLY A 140 -19.36 2.71 -7.15
N LYS A 141 -19.38 2.08 -8.33
CA LYS A 141 -20.51 2.13 -9.28
C LYS A 141 -21.86 1.85 -8.63
N ASN A 142 -22.90 2.53 -9.13
CA ASN A 142 -24.30 2.37 -8.71
C ASN A 142 -24.53 2.70 -7.22
N GLY A 143 -23.87 3.74 -6.70
CA GLY A 143 -24.09 4.22 -5.33
C GLY A 143 -23.58 3.29 -4.23
N ARG A 144 -22.70 2.33 -4.57
CA ARG A 144 -22.18 1.35 -3.59
C ARG A 144 -21.08 1.93 -2.71
N GLY A 145 -20.37 2.95 -3.19
CA GLY A 145 -19.31 3.62 -2.44
C GLY A 145 -19.82 4.32 -1.19
N HIS A 146 -18.98 4.40 -0.16
CA HIS A 146 -19.33 4.95 1.15
C HIS A 146 -19.62 6.46 1.10
N ALA A 147 -19.08 7.21 0.13
CA ALA A 147 -19.40 8.62 -0.04
C ALA A 147 -20.89 8.87 -0.35
N PHE A 148 -21.58 7.91 -0.97
CA PHE A 148 -23.02 8.02 -1.27
C PHE A 148 -23.93 7.62 -0.09
N LYS A 149 -23.37 7.16 1.02
CA LYS A 149 -24.11 6.69 2.21
C LYS A 149 -24.02 7.67 3.39
N LEU A 150 -23.29 8.78 3.23
CA LEU A 150 -23.04 9.73 4.30
C LEU A 150 -24.32 10.35 4.87
N ASP A 151 -25.34 10.60 4.04
CA ASP A 151 -26.62 11.12 4.51
C ASP A 151 -27.33 10.12 5.43
N ALA A 152 -27.34 8.83 5.06
CA ALA A 152 -27.88 7.77 5.91
C ALA A 152 -27.10 7.63 7.24
N TYR A 153 -25.78 7.77 7.21
CA TYR A 153 -24.97 7.78 8.44
C TYR A 153 -25.33 8.95 9.35
N ARG A 154 -25.55 10.14 8.77
CA ARG A 154 -25.96 11.33 9.51
C ARG A 154 -27.36 11.16 10.11
N GLU A 155 -28.30 10.60 9.36
CA GLU A 155 -29.66 10.30 9.84
C GLU A 155 -29.63 9.34 11.04
N ASN A 156 -28.84 8.25 10.94
CA ASN A 156 -28.70 7.30 12.04
C ASN A 156 -28.14 7.94 13.32
N ILE A 157 -27.15 8.83 13.19
CA ILE A 157 -26.59 9.55 14.35
C ILE A 157 -27.61 10.55 14.91
N THR A 158 -28.38 11.21 14.05
CA THR A 158 -29.42 12.17 14.46
C THR A 158 -30.51 11.50 15.31
N GLN A 159 -30.80 10.21 15.07
CA GLN A 159 -31.74 9.43 15.88
C GLN A 159 -31.24 9.19 17.32
N ILE A 160 -29.94 9.25 17.55
CA ILE A 160 -29.34 9.15 18.89
C ILE A 160 -29.41 10.50 19.59
N ASP A 161 -28.96 11.57 18.92
CA ASP A 161 -29.03 12.94 19.42
C ASP A 161 -29.27 13.91 18.26
N ALA A 162 -30.48 14.44 18.20
CA ALA A 162 -30.89 15.38 17.15
C ALA A 162 -30.21 16.76 17.26
N ASN A 163 -29.59 17.08 18.39
CA ASN A 163 -28.95 18.37 18.64
C ASN A 163 -27.42 18.32 18.55
N ALA A 164 -26.83 17.16 18.24
CA ALA A 164 -25.39 17.01 18.16
C ALA A 164 -24.77 17.73 16.94
N ASP A 165 -23.58 18.30 17.09
CA ASP A 165 -22.68 18.69 15.99
C ASP A 165 -22.13 17.41 15.35
N ILE A 166 -22.81 16.90 14.32
CA ILE A 166 -22.44 15.64 13.67
C ILE A 166 -21.30 15.87 12.67
N ARG A 167 -20.21 15.16 12.89
CA ARG A 167 -19.05 15.06 11.98
C ARG A 167 -18.95 13.66 11.41
N LEU A 168 -18.48 13.56 10.17
CA LEU A 168 -18.30 12.26 9.53
C LEU A 168 -16.86 12.07 9.06
N GLY A 169 -16.42 10.82 8.98
CA GLY A 169 -15.10 10.47 8.47
C GLY A 169 -15.01 9.05 7.95
N PHE A 170 -13.89 8.78 7.30
CA PHE A 170 -13.52 7.44 6.85
C PHE A 170 -12.29 6.94 7.60
N LEU A 171 -12.30 5.67 7.98
CA LEU A 171 -11.11 4.89 8.31
C LEU A 171 -10.80 3.98 7.13
N ILE A 172 -9.72 4.30 6.43
CA ILE A 172 -9.30 3.60 5.21
C ILE A 172 -8.10 2.74 5.56
N GLU A 173 -8.32 1.43 5.60
CA GLU A 173 -7.29 0.43 5.84
C GLU A 173 -6.64 0.02 4.52
N ILE A 174 -5.38 0.42 4.30
CA ILE A 174 -4.67 0.27 3.02
C ILE A 174 -3.62 -0.83 3.14
N HIS A 175 -3.84 -1.96 2.46
CA HIS A 175 -2.92 -3.09 2.42
C HIS A 175 -2.07 -3.09 1.16
N THR A 176 -0.76 -2.95 1.34
CA THR A 176 0.18 -2.89 0.21
C THR A 176 1.41 -3.76 0.40
N ASP A 177 1.93 -4.22 -0.73
CA ASP A 177 3.31 -4.71 -0.85
C ASP A 177 3.96 -4.06 -2.06
N LEU A 178 4.76 -3.03 -1.78
CA LEU A 178 5.53 -2.30 -2.77
C LEU A 178 7.02 -2.43 -2.52
N ARG A 179 7.49 -3.51 -1.87
CA ARG A 179 8.90 -3.71 -1.51
C ARG A 179 9.86 -3.75 -2.71
N GLN A 180 9.37 -3.87 -3.94
CA GLN A 180 10.17 -3.77 -5.17
C GLN A 180 10.32 -2.32 -5.68
N TRP A 181 9.77 -1.35 -4.95
CA TRP A 181 9.87 0.07 -5.24
C TRP A 181 10.84 0.76 -4.27
N PHE A 182 11.39 1.88 -4.74
CA PHE A 182 12.25 2.78 -4.00
C PHE A 182 11.56 4.12 -3.87
N LEU A 183 11.44 4.61 -2.64
CA LEU A 183 10.96 5.95 -2.35
C LEU A 183 12.16 6.90 -2.26
N ASN A 184 12.13 7.94 -3.08
CA ASN A 184 12.98 9.11 -2.91
C ASN A 184 12.08 10.25 -2.43
N ASP A 185 12.27 10.70 -1.19
CA ASP A 185 11.42 11.73 -0.57
C ASP A 185 11.96 13.16 -0.73
N GLY A 186 13.00 13.34 -1.56
CA GLY A 186 13.72 14.59 -1.75
C GLY A 186 14.90 14.78 -0.79
N PHE A 187 14.99 13.98 0.28
CA PHE A 187 16.08 14.04 1.26
C PHE A 187 16.81 12.70 1.40
N LYS A 188 16.07 11.60 1.39
CA LYS A 188 16.57 10.24 1.50
C LYS A 188 15.99 9.35 0.40
N GLU A 189 16.79 8.36 0.06
CA GLU A 189 16.43 7.26 -0.80
C GLU A 189 16.27 6.03 0.10
N THR A 190 15.13 5.37 0.05
CA THR A 190 14.83 4.17 0.84
C THR A 190 14.08 3.15 0.00
N ARG A 191 14.35 1.86 0.23
CA ARG A 191 13.46 0.81 -0.26
C ARG A 191 12.13 0.90 0.50
N VAL A 192 11.01 0.73 -0.21
CA VAL A 192 9.69 0.80 0.42
C VAL A 192 9.51 -0.38 1.39
N SER A 193 9.10 -0.07 2.62
CA SER A 193 8.87 -1.06 3.67
C SER A 193 7.55 -1.83 3.48
N PRO A 194 7.40 -3.04 4.05
CA PRO A 194 6.11 -3.73 4.08
C PRO A 194 4.99 -2.83 4.63
N GLY A 195 3.88 -2.74 3.90
CA GLY A 195 2.74 -1.90 4.26
C GLY A 195 2.93 -0.40 4.09
N GLN A 196 4.11 0.07 3.68
CA GLN A 196 4.30 1.47 3.35
C GLN A 196 3.70 1.76 1.96
N PHE A 197 2.88 2.83 1.88
CA PHE A 197 2.33 3.30 0.61
C PHE A 197 2.70 4.77 0.36
N PRO A 198 3.69 5.05 -0.50
CA PRO A 198 3.86 6.38 -1.07
C PRO A 198 2.60 6.75 -1.85
N ILE A 199 1.82 7.73 -1.39
CA ILE A 199 0.52 8.00 -2.00
C ILE A 199 0.71 8.42 -3.45
N SER A 200 0.21 7.61 -4.38
CA SER A 200 0.24 7.93 -5.81
C SER A 200 -0.56 9.19 -6.09
N CYS A 201 -0.21 9.90 -7.16
CA CYS A 201 -0.95 11.11 -7.59
C CYS A 201 -2.45 10.82 -7.72
N GLU A 202 -2.82 9.67 -8.30
CA GLU A 202 -4.20 9.27 -8.54
C GLU A 202 -4.94 8.94 -7.24
N ALA A 203 -4.29 8.22 -6.30
CA ALA A 203 -4.88 7.94 -5.00
C ALA A 203 -5.06 9.22 -4.17
N TYR A 204 -4.10 10.16 -4.24
CA TYR A 204 -4.21 11.45 -3.59
C TYR A 204 -5.42 12.25 -4.08
N GLU A 205 -5.65 12.30 -5.39
CA GLU A 205 -6.81 13.00 -5.97
C GLU A 205 -8.14 12.37 -5.55
N LEU A 206 -8.21 11.05 -5.40
CA LEU A 206 -9.39 10.39 -4.84
C LEU A 206 -9.63 10.77 -3.37
N LEU A 207 -8.59 10.80 -2.54
CA LEU A 207 -8.67 11.25 -1.15
C LEU A 207 -9.08 12.73 -1.07
N LYS A 208 -8.51 13.58 -1.92
CA LYS A 208 -8.86 15.00 -2.03
C LYS A 208 -10.33 15.18 -2.42
N LYS A 209 -10.83 14.43 -3.39
CA LYS A 209 -12.24 14.43 -3.77
C LYS A 209 -13.13 13.97 -2.60
N ALA A 210 -12.76 12.90 -1.91
CA ALA A 210 -13.51 12.41 -0.75
C ALA A 210 -13.53 13.43 0.39
N SER A 211 -12.44 14.17 0.60
CA SER A 211 -12.33 15.19 1.64
C SER A 211 -13.35 16.32 1.54
N ALA A 212 -13.96 16.52 0.37
CA ALA A 212 -15.05 17.49 0.19
C ALA A 212 -16.36 17.05 0.85
N HIS A 213 -16.49 15.76 1.20
CA HIS A 213 -17.72 15.16 1.72
C HIS A 213 -17.65 14.80 3.21
N VAL A 214 -16.46 14.76 3.80
CA VAL A 214 -16.22 14.34 5.18
C VAL A 214 -15.37 15.33 5.95
N ASP A 215 -15.42 15.27 7.28
CA ASP A 215 -14.62 16.10 8.17
C ASP A 215 -13.24 15.48 8.46
N TRP A 216 -13.15 14.14 8.35
CA TRP A 216 -11.97 13.35 8.70
C TRP A 216 -11.68 12.24 7.70
N ILE A 217 -10.40 12.03 7.43
CA ILE A 217 -9.90 10.82 6.73
C ILE A 217 -8.76 10.26 7.58
N LEU A 218 -8.93 9.04 8.06
CA LEU A 218 -7.91 8.26 8.73
C LEU A 218 -7.35 7.25 7.74
N LEU A 219 -6.04 7.26 7.54
CA LEU A 219 -5.34 6.28 6.72
C LEU A 219 -4.57 5.36 7.65
N ALA A 220 -4.86 4.06 7.58
CA ALA A 220 -4.12 3.01 8.25
C ALA A 220 -3.31 2.25 7.20
N PHE A 221 -1.99 2.23 7.33
CA PHE A 221 -1.10 1.59 6.38
C PHE A 221 -0.67 0.22 6.92
N CYS A 222 -1.11 -0.84 6.25
CA CYS A 222 -0.98 -2.22 6.70
C CYS A 222 -0.15 -3.03 5.69
N PRO A 223 0.63 -4.03 6.15
CA PRO A 223 1.22 -5.01 5.24
C PRO A 223 0.13 -5.73 4.45
N LEU A 224 0.51 -6.28 3.29
CA LEU A 224 -0.41 -7.03 2.44
C LEU A 224 -1.16 -8.15 3.17
N TYR A 225 -0.47 -8.84 4.07
CA TYR A 225 -1.03 -9.86 4.95
C TYR A 225 -0.88 -9.42 6.41
N GLY A 226 -1.96 -9.51 7.17
CA GLY A 226 -2.02 -9.12 8.58
C GLY A 226 -2.65 -7.75 8.80
N ASP A 227 -2.96 -7.49 10.07
CA ASP A 227 -3.85 -6.40 10.51
C ASP A 227 -3.10 -5.42 11.43
N GLU A 228 -1.76 -5.42 11.36
CA GLU A 228 -0.89 -4.50 12.09
C GLU A 228 -0.75 -3.19 11.34
N VAL A 229 -1.12 -2.08 11.98
CA VAL A 229 -0.93 -0.74 11.43
C VAL A 229 0.53 -0.33 11.58
N ARG A 230 1.25 -0.28 10.46
CA ARG A 230 2.68 0.10 10.41
C ARG A 230 2.88 1.60 10.39
N ASP A 231 1.95 2.30 9.75
CA ASP A 231 1.94 3.75 9.69
C ASP A 231 0.51 4.29 9.68
N ALA A 232 0.30 5.52 10.12
CA ALA A 232 -1.04 6.13 10.09
C ALA A 232 -1.02 7.65 9.86
N ALA A 233 -2.09 8.18 9.27
CA ALA A 233 -2.32 9.61 9.16
C ALA A 233 -3.78 9.94 9.48
N ILE A 234 -4.00 10.97 10.30
CA ILE A 234 -5.34 11.45 10.66
C ILE A 234 -5.51 12.83 10.06
N ILE A 235 -6.17 12.89 8.90
CA ILE A 235 -6.27 14.07 8.06
C ILE A 235 -7.57 14.79 8.39
N ARG A 236 -7.44 16.06 8.77
CA ARG A 236 -8.57 16.96 8.96
C ARG A 236 -8.98 17.53 7.61
N CYS A 237 -10.23 17.31 7.23
CA CYS A 237 -10.79 17.76 5.95
C CYS A 237 -11.68 19.00 6.11
N TYR A 238 -12.29 19.17 7.28
CA TYR A 238 -13.18 20.30 7.59
C TYR A 238 -12.58 21.66 7.22
N ASN A 239 -13.40 22.55 6.63
CA ASN A 239 -13.02 23.88 6.15
C ASN A 239 -11.85 23.88 5.15
N GLY A 240 -11.77 22.88 4.26
CA GLY A 240 -10.75 22.81 3.23
C GLY A 240 -9.34 22.49 3.76
N MET A 241 -9.24 21.94 4.97
CA MET A 241 -7.96 21.69 5.64
C MET A 241 -7.20 20.48 5.10
N PHE A 242 -7.78 19.70 4.18
CA PHE A 242 -7.23 18.43 3.69
C PHE A 242 -5.76 18.56 3.27
N GLU A 243 -5.45 19.44 2.32
CA GLU A 243 -4.09 19.55 1.75
C GLU A 243 -3.07 19.95 2.83
N THR A 244 -3.43 20.89 3.69
CA THR A 244 -2.56 21.36 4.78
C THR A 244 -2.35 20.27 5.84
N SER A 245 -3.41 19.57 6.22
CA SER A 245 -3.36 18.51 7.24
C SER A 245 -2.61 17.28 6.73
N ALA A 246 -2.80 16.93 5.45
CA ALA A 246 -2.09 15.84 4.77
C ALA A 246 -0.58 16.15 4.64
N ALA A 247 -0.23 17.33 4.11
CA ALA A 247 1.16 17.72 3.91
C ALA A 247 1.96 17.77 5.23
N ARG A 248 1.34 18.26 6.32
CA ARG A 248 1.97 18.29 7.66
C ARG A 248 2.20 16.89 8.27
N GLN A 249 1.63 15.85 7.67
CA GLN A 249 1.81 14.46 8.07
C GLN A 249 2.59 13.65 7.03
N GLY A 250 3.17 14.31 6.01
CA GLY A 250 3.94 13.66 4.95
C GLY A 250 3.08 12.95 3.89
N ILE A 251 1.76 13.15 3.91
CA ILE A 251 0.85 12.62 2.90
C ILE A 251 0.85 13.59 1.72
N ILE A 252 1.67 13.29 0.72
CA ILE A 252 1.91 14.12 -0.47
C ILE A 252 1.84 13.27 -1.74
N GLN A 253 1.57 13.93 -2.86
CA GLN A 253 1.57 13.29 -4.17
C GLN A 253 2.96 12.77 -4.52
N THR A 254 3.03 11.48 -4.84
CA THR A 254 4.26 10.80 -5.23
C THR A 254 4.08 10.21 -6.63
N PRO A 255 4.77 10.74 -7.66
CA PRO A 255 4.81 10.13 -8.98
C PRO A 255 5.48 8.74 -8.92
N TYR A 256 4.91 7.78 -9.65
CA TYR A 256 5.45 6.43 -9.81
C TYR A 256 6.15 6.30 -11.16
N LEU A 257 7.43 5.98 -11.12
CA LEU A 257 8.33 5.91 -12.28
C LEU A 257 8.72 4.46 -12.55
N GLY A 258 8.25 3.94 -13.67
CA GLY A 258 8.60 2.62 -14.16
C GLY A 258 7.41 1.79 -14.60
N LEU A 259 7.68 0.57 -15.07
CA LEU A 259 6.67 -0.45 -15.35
C LEU A 259 5.98 -0.91 -14.03
N GLY A 260 4.83 -1.59 -14.10
CA GLY A 260 4.13 -2.04 -12.90
C GLY A 260 3.15 -1.02 -12.30
N LYS A 261 3.02 0.19 -12.87
CA LYS A 261 2.06 1.21 -12.41
C LYS A 261 0.63 0.83 -12.81
N GLU A 262 0.36 0.71 -14.10
CA GLU A 262 -0.99 0.48 -14.65
C GLU A 262 -1.20 -0.98 -15.07
N THR A 263 -0.14 -1.59 -15.60
CA THR A 263 -0.09 -3.00 -15.97
C THR A 263 0.88 -3.74 -15.06
N PRO A 264 0.61 -5.00 -14.67
CA PRO A 264 1.54 -5.80 -13.88
C PRO A 264 2.87 -6.00 -14.60
N PHE A 265 3.96 -6.08 -13.83
CA PHE A 265 5.31 -6.22 -14.38
C PHE A 265 5.58 -7.60 -15.01
N GLY A 266 4.93 -8.65 -14.53
CA GLY A 266 5.14 -10.02 -15.01
C GLY A 266 3.89 -10.86 -14.78
N LYS A 267 2.82 -10.55 -15.52
CA LYS A 267 1.53 -11.22 -15.35
C LYS A 267 1.68 -12.74 -15.47
N GLN A 268 1.00 -13.47 -14.59
CA GLN A 268 0.98 -14.93 -14.57
C GLN A 268 -0.42 -15.47 -14.86
N ASP A 269 -0.60 -16.03 -16.05
CA ASP A 269 -1.90 -16.54 -16.51
C ASP A 269 -2.34 -17.80 -15.77
N ARG A 270 -1.39 -18.61 -15.31
CA ARG A 270 -1.62 -19.79 -14.48
C ARG A 270 -0.73 -19.77 -13.24
N GLN A 271 -1.07 -20.60 -12.26
CA GLN A 271 -0.21 -20.88 -11.12
C GLN A 271 0.94 -21.78 -11.57
N GLY A 272 2.14 -21.52 -11.04
CA GLY A 272 3.32 -22.34 -11.29
C GLY A 272 3.25 -23.68 -10.55
N GLU A 273 3.78 -24.72 -11.18
CA GLU A 273 3.95 -26.01 -10.53
C GLU A 273 4.94 -25.93 -9.36
N VAL A 274 4.77 -26.81 -8.37
CA VAL A 274 5.58 -26.81 -7.16
C VAL A 274 6.18 -28.18 -6.92
N GLU A 275 7.50 -28.19 -6.76
CA GLU A 275 8.27 -29.32 -6.27
C GLU A 275 8.81 -28.99 -4.87
N PHE A 276 8.94 -30.00 -4.02
CA PHE A 276 9.53 -29.83 -2.70
C PHE A 276 10.44 -31.00 -2.32
N GLY A 277 11.50 -30.68 -1.59
CA GLY A 277 12.39 -31.65 -0.95
C GLY A 277 12.38 -31.44 0.56
N ALA A 278 11.96 -32.45 1.32
CA ALA A 278 12.03 -32.42 2.79
C ALA A 278 13.35 -33.04 3.26
N GLY A 279 14.24 -32.20 3.80
CA GLY A 279 15.46 -32.61 4.50
C GLY A 279 15.22 -32.82 6.00
N ASN A 280 16.29 -33.06 6.76
CA ASN A 280 16.20 -33.29 8.21
C ASN A 280 15.77 -32.01 8.96
N ASP A 281 16.29 -30.85 8.56
CA ASP A 281 16.07 -29.57 9.26
C ASP A 281 15.48 -28.47 8.36
N SER A 282 15.28 -28.75 7.08
CA SER A 282 14.78 -27.77 6.10
C SER A 282 13.82 -28.40 5.09
N VAL A 283 12.99 -27.55 4.49
CA VAL A 283 12.16 -27.93 3.34
C VAL A 283 12.46 -26.93 2.23
N ASP A 284 12.94 -27.44 1.11
CA ASP A 284 13.23 -26.65 -0.07
C ASP A 284 12.03 -26.68 -1.02
N TYR A 285 11.64 -25.52 -1.53
CA TYR A 285 10.57 -25.37 -2.51
C TYR A 285 11.14 -24.84 -3.82
N LEU A 286 10.83 -25.54 -4.91
CA LEU A 286 11.04 -25.05 -6.26
C LEU A 286 9.67 -24.71 -6.85
N VAL A 287 9.48 -23.44 -7.18
CA VAL A 287 8.23 -22.94 -7.77
C VAL A 287 8.51 -22.51 -9.21
N GLU A 288 7.75 -23.06 -10.14
CA GLU A 288 7.82 -22.67 -11.54
C GLU A 288 7.47 -21.19 -11.72
N ASN A 289 8.33 -20.43 -12.39
CA ASN A 289 8.04 -19.04 -12.77
C ASN A 289 7.30 -19.00 -14.11
N THR A 290 5.99 -18.75 -14.06
CA THR A 290 5.12 -18.69 -15.24
C THR A 290 4.86 -17.25 -15.71
N SER A 291 5.70 -16.29 -15.30
CA SER A 291 5.53 -14.89 -15.66
C SER A 291 5.84 -14.70 -17.15
N GLU A 292 5.05 -13.85 -17.82
CA GLU A 292 5.35 -13.43 -19.19
C GLU A 292 6.77 -12.84 -19.27
N LEU A 293 7.52 -13.22 -20.31
CA LEU A 293 8.84 -12.65 -20.58
C LEU A 293 8.65 -11.18 -20.98
N MET A 294 9.29 -10.29 -20.24
CA MET A 294 9.27 -8.87 -20.55
C MET A 294 10.24 -8.57 -21.71
N ASP A 295 9.81 -7.69 -22.61
CA ASP A 295 10.68 -7.20 -23.68
C ASP A 295 11.86 -6.41 -23.08
N PRO A 296 13.12 -6.86 -23.27
CA PRO A 296 14.29 -6.15 -22.77
C PRO A 296 14.40 -4.72 -23.31
N PHE A 297 13.92 -4.45 -24.53
CA PHE A 297 13.94 -3.11 -25.11
C PHE A 297 12.93 -2.18 -24.41
N GLU A 298 11.73 -2.68 -24.11
CA GLU A 298 10.73 -1.94 -23.35
C GLU A 298 11.26 -1.61 -21.95
N LEU A 299 11.82 -2.62 -21.25
CA LEU A 299 12.42 -2.43 -19.93
C LEU A 299 13.51 -1.35 -19.95
N PHE A 300 14.44 -1.44 -20.91
CA PHE A 300 15.56 -0.53 -21.01
C PHE A 300 15.10 0.90 -21.32
N ASN A 301 14.20 1.07 -22.28
CA ASN A 301 13.64 2.37 -22.63
C ASN A 301 12.87 2.99 -21.45
N ASN A 302 12.08 2.19 -20.74
CA ASN A 302 11.36 2.63 -19.56
C ASN A 302 12.31 3.07 -18.43
N ALA A 303 13.39 2.32 -18.19
CA ALA A 303 14.40 2.65 -17.18
C ALA A 303 15.08 4.00 -17.48
N ILE A 304 15.44 4.25 -18.75
CA ILE A 304 16.04 5.51 -19.20
C ILE A 304 15.06 6.68 -19.03
N CYS A 305 13.84 6.53 -19.53
CA CYS A 305 12.80 7.56 -19.44
C CYS A 305 12.49 7.90 -17.97
N GLY A 306 12.29 6.87 -17.14
CA GLY A 306 12.03 7.03 -15.72
C GLY A 306 13.20 7.67 -14.97
N ALA A 307 14.45 7.32 -15.29
CA ALA A 307 15.62 7.92 -14.65
C ALA A 307 15.79 9.40 -15.01
N ALA A 308 15.52 9.78 -16.26
CA ALA A 308 15.53 11.18 -16.67
C ALA A 308 14.46 11.99 -15.89
N GLU A 309 13.25 11.44 -15.73
CA GLU A 309 12.20 12.06 -14.94
C GLU A 309 12.56 12.14 -13.44
N ALA A 310 13.09 11.06 -12.87
CA ALA A 310 13.58 10.99 -11.49
C ALA A 310 14.61 12.09 -11.20
N LEU A 311 15.58 12.31 -12.10
CA LEU A 311 16.56 13.40 -11.98
C LEU A 311 15.90 14.77 -11.96
N ASN A 312 14.93 15.00 -12.83
CA ASN A 312 14.21 16.27 -12.90
C ASN A 312 13.34 16.52 -11.66
N LEU A 313 12.78 15.48 -11.04
CA LEU A 313 12.04 15.56 -9.77
C LEU A 313 12.98 15.79 -8.57
N ALA A 314 14.06 15.01 -8.47
CA ALA A 314 15.08 15.14 -7.43
C ALA A 314 15.70 16.55 -7.40
N ARG A 315 16.03 17.11 -8.56
CA ARG A 315 16.57 18.48 -8.69
C ARG A 315 15.60 19.57 -8.21
N LYS A 316 14.30 19.26 -8.14
CA LYS A 316 13.25 20.15 -7.62
C LYS A 316 12.85 19.81 -6.19
N ALA A 317 13.57 18.90 -5.52
CA ALA A 317 13.23 18.33 -4.22
C ALA A 317 11.79 17.79 -4.17
N LYS A 318 11.31 17.22 -5.29
CA LYS A 318 10.00 16.57 -5.37
C LYS A 318 10.17 15.06 -5.16
N PRO A 319 9.28 14.44 -4.37
CA PRO A 319 9.35 13.00 -4.13
C PRO A 319 9.02 12.22 -5.41
N PHE A 320 9.46 10.97 -5.47
CA PHE A 320 9.02 9.98 -6.45
C PHE A 320 9.22 8.57 -5.90
N ALA A 321 8.44 7.62 -6.43
CA ALA A 321 8.65 6.20 -6.25
C ALA A 321 9.18 5.61 -7.57
N ALA A 322 10.21 4.80 -7.53
CA ALA A 322 10.82 4.20 -8.73
C ALA A 322 10.91 2.67 -8.60
N THR A 323 10.71 1.98 -9.71
CA THR A 323 11.03 0.54 -9.81
C THR A 323 12.54 0.30 -9.76
N THR A 324 12.95 -0.94 -9.47
CA THR A 324 14.37 -1.37 -9.50
C THR A 324 15.14 -0.90 -10.74
N PRO A 325 14.67 -1.14 -11.99
CA PRO A 325 15.40 -0.69 -13.18
C PRO A 325 15.59 0.84 -13.22
N VAL A 326 14.52 1.59 -12.93
CA VAL A 326 14.57 3.06 -12.92
C VAL A 326 15.52 3.58 -11.83
N GLN A 327 15.44 3.03 -10.61
CA GLN A 327 16.29 3.45 -9.50
C GLN A 327 17.76 3.11 -9.77
N LEU A 328 18.07 1.93 -10.32
CA LEU A 328 19.42 1.55 -10.71
C LEU A 328 19.98 2.48 -11.77
N THR A 329 19.20 2.77 -12.82
CA THR A 329 19.63 3.69 -13.88
C THR A 329 19.83 5.10 -13.34
N TYR A 330 18.90 5.61 -12.52
CA TYR A 330 19.02 6.90 -11.82
C TYR A 330 20.29 6.97 -10.98
N ASP A 331 20.54 5.98 -10.11
CA ASP A 331 21.72 5.95 -9.25
C ASP A 331 23.03 5.87 -10.03
N SER A 332 22.99 5.24 -11.20
CA SER A 332 24.16 5.07 -12.07
C SER A 332 24.59 6.37 -12.74
N VAL A 333 23.67 7.31 -12.99
CA VAL A 333 23.95 8.54 -13.75
C VAL A 333 23.77 9.83 -12.96
N LYS A 334 23.18 9.79 -11.75
CA LYS A 334 22.78 10.99 -11.02
C LYS A 334 23.92 11.91 -10.63
N ASP A 335 25.08 11.37 -10.26
CA ASP A 335 26.26 12.15 -9.89
C ASP A 335 26.87 12.89 -11.08
N ILE A 336 26.72 12.32 -12.29
CA ILE A 336 27.19 12.88 -13.55
C ILE A 336 26.22 13.98 -14.05
N LEU A 337 24.91 13.71 -14.01
CA LEU A 337 23.89 14.58 -14.58
C LEU A 337 23.34 15.65 -13.62
N LYS A 338 23.67 15.61 -12.32
CA LYS A 338 23.15 16.58 -11.32
C LYS A 338 23.44 18.05 -11.64
N HIS A 339 24.53 18.33 -12.36
CA HIS A 339 24.95 19.71 -12.68
C HIS A 339 24.46 20.21 -14.04
N LYS A 340 23.76 19.37 -14.82
CA LYS A 340 23.19 19.79 -16.10
C LYS A 340 22.18 20.91 -15.86
N ARG A 341 22.36 22.08 -16.47
CA ARG A 341 21.49 23.25 -16.25
C ARG A 341 20.10 23.06 -16.84
N SER A 342 20.00 22.55 -18.07
CA SER A 342 18.73 22.27 -18.72
C SER A 342 18.03 21.03 -18.12
N ARG A 343 16.78 20.80 -18.56
CA ARG A 343 16.06 19.57 -18.29
C ARG A 343 16.90 18.37 -18.77
N VAL A 344 16.90 17.30 -17.98
CA VAL A 344 17.51 16.02 -18.38
C VAL A 344 16.52 15.30 -19.28
N GLU A 345 16.95 14.96 -20.48
CA GLU A 345 16.17 14.18 -21.45
C GLU A 345 16.62 12.70 -21.45
N PRO A 346 15.77 11.75 -21.90
CA PRO A 346 16.15 10.35 -22.00
C PRO A 346 17.45 10.11 -22.81
N SER A 347 17.69 10.92 -23.85
CA SER A 347 18.91 10.85 -24.65
C SER A 347 20.17 11.17 -23.85
N ASP A 348 20.09 12.05 -22.85
CA ASP A 348 21.23 12.38 -21.98
C ASP A 348 21.61 11.17 -21.13
N VAL A 349 20.61 10.49 -20.56
CA VAL A 349 20.81 9.27 -19.75
C VAL A 349 21.41 8.17 -20.62
N LEU A 350 20.86 7.95 -21.82
CA LEU A 350 21.37 6.97 -22.77
C LEU A 350 22.83 7.25 -23.16
N GLU A 351 23.15 8.51 -23.48
CA GLU A 351 24.51 8.92 -23.85
C GLU A 351 25.51 8.60 -22.73
N ILE A 352 25.18 8.92 -21.48
CA ILE A 352 26.03 8.59 -20.33
C ILE A 352 26.21 7.07 -20.20
N LEU A 353 25.13 6.29 -20.28
CA LEU A 353 25.22 4.83 -20.15
C LEU A 353 26.07 4.19 -21.26
N LEU A 354 25.97 4.68 -22.50
CA LEU A 354 26.75 4.19 -23.64
C LEU A 354 28.23 4.57 -23.55
N LYS A 355 28.55 5.75 -23.03
CA LYS A 355 29.93 6.24 -22.85
C LYS A 355 30.59 5.75 -21.57
N MET A 356 29.81 5.24 -20.62
CA MET A 356 30.32 4.70 -19.37
C MET A 356 31.20 3.48 -19.62
N ASP A 357 32.42 3.53 -19.08
CA ASP A 357 33.36 2.42 -19.18
C ASP A 357 32.75 1.13 -18.58
N PRO A 358 32.94 -0.04 -19.19
CA PRO A 358 32.39 -1.29 -18.67
C PRO A 358 32.80 -1.62 -17.24
N SER A 359 34.03 -1.27 -16.82
CA SER A 359 34.49 -1.49 -15.45
C SER A 359 33.78 -0.56 -14.46
N GLU A 360 33.56 0.70 -14.84
CA GLU A 360 32.78 1.65 -14.04
C GLU A 360 31.32 1.18 -13.91
N ARG A 361 30.71 0.72 -15.01
CA ARG A 361 29.34 0.21 -15.01
C ARG A 361 29.19 -0.97 -14.05
N ASN A 362 30.08 -1.95 -14.12
CA ASN A 362 30.06 -3.12 -13.25
C ASN A 362 30.24 -2.73 -11.77
N LEU A 363 31.19 -1.82 -11.49
CA LEU A 363 31.43 -1.31 -10.14
C LEU A 363 30.18 -0.62 -9.57
N ARG A 364 29.52 0.24 -10.36
CA ARG A 364 28.29 0.93 -9.95
C ARG A 364 27.15 -0.06 -9.67
N THR A 365 26.96 -1.07 -10.52
CA THR A 365 25.97 -2.13 -10.30
C THR A 365 26.26 -2.94 -9.03
N GLU A 366 27.51 -3.32 -8.80
CA GLU A 366 27.90 -4.06 -7.59
C GLU A 366 27.69 -3.24 -6.32
N GLN A 367 28.11 -1.96 -6.32
CA GLN A 367 27.89 -1.04 -5.22
C GLN A 367 26.40 -0.82 -4.94
N TRP A 368 25.59 -0.72 -6.00
CA TRP A 368 24.14 -0.60 -5.90
C TRP A 368 23.52 -1.86 -5.26
N GLY A 369 23.92 -3.06 -5.71
CA GLY A 369 23.51 -4.32 -5.11
C GLY A 369 23.85 -4.41 -3.62
N LYS A 370 25.07 -4.03 -3.24
CA LYS A 370 25.51 -3.95 -1.83
C LYS A 370 24.68 -2.96 -1.02
N ARG A 371 24.46 -1.75 -1.55
CA ARG A 371 23.69 -0.69 -0.88
C ARG A 371 22.26 -1.13 -0.55
N TRP A 372 21.62 -1.84 -1.47
CA TRP A 372 20.21 -2.21 -1.36
C TRP A 372 19.98 -3.64 -0.90
N SER A 373 21.04 -4.38 -0.59
CA SER A 373 21.01 -5.81 -0.23
C SER A 373 20.27 -6.65 -1.27
N ILE A 374 20.54 -6.38 -2.55
CA ILE A 374 19.96 -7.13 -3.68
C ILE A 374 21.01 -8.13 -4.15
N GLY A 375 20.70 -9.43 -4.02
CA GLY A 375 21.60 -10.54 -4.37
C GLY A 375 22.34 -11.19 -3.20
N ASN A 376 22.19 -10.70 -1.96
CA ASN A 376 22.56 -11.42 -0.75
C ASN A 376 21.26 -11.92 -0.08
N ALA A 377 20.76 -13.05 -0.55
CA ALA A 377 19.76 -13.87 0.14
C ALA A 377 20.36 -15.26 0.35
#